data_AF-A0A7X5N4U2-F1
#
_entry.id   AF-A0A7X5N4U2-F1
#
_cell.length_a   1.000
_cell.length_b   1.000
_cell.length_c   1.000
_cell.angle_alpha   90.00
_cell.angle_beta   90.00
_cell.angle_gamma   90.00
#
_symmetry.space_group_name_H-M   'P 1'
#
loop_
_entity.id
_entity.type
_entity.pdbx_description
1 polymer ?
#
loop_
_entity_poly.entity_id
_entity_poly.type
_entity_poly.pdbx_seq_one_letter_code
_entity_poly.pdbx_strand_id
1 'polypeptide(L)' 'STVSVCPIEEVAPAITRPMWFQLYVLKDRGFMRNALERAKAAGVTTLVFTVDMPTPGARYRDAHSGMSGPNASLRRMLQA' A
#
# COMPACT_ATOMS: atom_id res chain seq x y z
N SER A 1 3.57 -4.52 0.41
CA SER A 1 2.37 -3.68 0.64
C SER A 1 2.14 -2.78 -0.55
N THR A 2 0.89 -2.39 -0.82
CA THR A 2 0.53 -1.49 -1.95
C THR A 2 1.26 -0.14 -1.90
N VAL A 3 1.54 0.37 -0.70
CA VAL A 3 2.27 1.63 -0.45
C VAL A 3 3.69 1.36 0.06
N SER A 4 4.37 0.39 -0.54
CA SER A 4 5.78 0.10 -0.27
C SER A 4 6.71 1.03 -1.05
N VAL A 5 7.89 1.32 -0.50
CA VAL A 5 8.94 2.08 -1.20
C VAL A 5 9.66 1.21 -2.24
N CYS A 6 9.89 -0.06 -1.90
CA CYS A 6 10.56 -1.01 -2.78
C CYS A 6 9.54 -1.80 -3.63
N PRO A 7 9.85 -2.06 -4.91
CA PRO A 7 9.05 -2.89 -5.80
C PRO A 7 9.15 -4.37 -5.41
N ILE A 8 8.15 -5.16 -5.80
CA ILE A 8 8.05 -6.57 -5.40
C ILE A 8 9.13 -7.44 -6.06
N GLU A 9 9.61 -7.02 -7.23
CA GLU A 9 10.63 -7.68 -8.03
C GLU A 9 12.02 -7.60 -7.40
N GLU A 10 12.29 -6.59 -6.57
CA GLU A 10 13.53 -6.48 -5.81
C GLU A 10 13.50 -7.32 -4.53
N VAL A 11 12.32 -7.44 -3.92
CA VAL A 11 12.16 -8.13 -2.63
C VAL A 11 12.03 -9.64 -2.81
N ALA A 12 11.31 -10.09 -3.84
CA ALA A 12 11.05 -11.51 -4.11
C ALA A 12 12.33 -12.38 -4.22
N PRO A 13 13.40 -11.99 -4.95
CA PRO A 13 14.61 -12.81 -5.04
C PRO A 13 15.45 -12.80 -3.75
N ALA A 14 15.26 -11.81 -2.87
CA ALA A 14 16.02 -11.68 -1.63
C ALA A 14 15.46 -12.55 -0.48
N ILE A 15 14.32 -13.21 -0.68
CA ILE A 15 13.63 -14.00 0.36
C ILE A 15 13.47 -15.46 -0.06
N THR A 16 13.68 -16.36 0.89
CA THR A 16 13.48 -17.81 0.73
C THR A 16 12.18 -18.33 1.35
N ARG A 17 11.43 -17.44 2.03
CA ARG A 17 10.16 -17.74 2.71
C ARG A 17 8.97 -17.26 1.90
N PRO A 18 7.79 -17.89 2.05
CA PRO A 18 6.57 -17.44 1.37
C PRO A 18 6.25 -16.00 1.75
N MET A 19 6.05 -15.15 0.73
CA MET A 19 5.71 -13.75 0.91
C MET A 19 4.20 -13.54 0.94
N TRP A 20 3.76 -12.62 1.79
CA TRP A 20 2.38 -12.14 1.81
C TRP A 20 2.33 -10.73 1.24
N PHE A 21 1.36 -10.48 0.38
CA PHE A 21 1.15 -9.15 -0.18
C PHE A 21 -0.05 -8.48 0.47
N GLN A 22 0.17 -7.31 1.07
CA GLN A 22 -0.89 -6.50 1.66
C GLN A 22 -1.46 -5.53 0.62
N LEU A 23 -2.79 -5.55 0.45
CA LEU A 23 -3.56 -4.75 -0.50
C LEU A 23 -4.49 -3.77 0.20
N TYR A 24 -4.36 -2.48 -0.13
CA TYR A 24 -5.38 -1.45 0.12
C TYR A 24 -6.26 -1.26 -1.11
N VAL A 25 -7.56 -1.10 -0.92
CA VAL A 25 -8.48 -0.77 -2.02
C VAL A 25 -8.28 0.69 -2.40
N LEU A 26 -7.65 0.92 -3.55
CA LEU A 26 -7.57 2.24 -4.17
C LEU A 26 -8.76 2.43 -5.12
N LYS A 27 -9.17 3.69 -5.32
CA LYS A 27 -10.22 4.05 -6.29
C LYS A 27 -9.85 3.59 -7.72
N ASP A 28 -8.57 3.60 -8.06
CA ASP A 28 -8.06 3.12 -9.34
C ASP A 28 -7.98 1.57 -9.39
N ARG A 29 -8.93 0.97 -10.11
CA ARG A 29 -9.01 -0.48 -10.35
C ARG A 29 -7.92 -0.98 -11.31
N GLY A 30 -7.45 -0.14 -12.23
CA GLY A 30 -6.39 -0.48 -13.19
C GLY A 30 -5.06 -0.69 -12.47
N PHE A 31 -4.72 0.24 -11.57
CA PHE A 31 -3.54 0.11 -10.72
C PHE A 31 -3.58 -1.15 -9.85
N MET A 32 -4.72 -1.45 -9.23
CA MET A 32 -4.86 -2.67 -8.42
C MET A 32 -4.69 -3.94 -9.23
N ARG A 33 -5.23 -3.99 -10.46
CA ARG A 33 -5.05 -5.16 -11.33
C ARG A 33 -3.57 -5.37 -11.66
N ASN A 34 -2.87 -4.29 -12.02
CA ASN A 34 -1.44 -4.37 -12.30
C ASN A 34 -0.63 -4.81 -11.07
N ALA A 35 -0.95 -4.28 -9.88
CA ALA A 35 -0.28 -4.67 -8.64
C ALA A 35 -0.48 -6.15 -8.30
N LEU A 36 -1.69 -6.69 -8.51
CA LEU A 36 -2.00 -8.10 -8.31
C LEU A 36 -1.34 -9.01 -9.34
N GLU A 37 -1.31 -8.61 -10.61
CA GLU A 37 -0.58 -9.33 -11.67
C GLU A 37 0.91 -9.45 -11.34
N ARG A 38 1.53 -8.35 -10.90
CA ARG A 38 2.94 -8.33 -10.47
C ARG A 38 3.16 -9.20 -9.24
N ALA A 39 2.28 -9.14 -8.23
CA ALA A 39 2.40 -9.99 -7.05
C ALA A 39 2.27 -11.47 -7.39
N LYS A 40 1.36 -11.83 -8.29
CA LYS A 40 1.21 -13.21 -8.78
C LYS A 40 2.43 -13.67 -9.57
N ALA A 41 2.97 -12.81 -10.45
CA ALA A 41 4.20 -13.10 -11.20
C ALA A 41 5.42 -13.29 -10.27
N ALA A 42 5.46 -12.57 -9.15
CA ALA A 42 6.48 -12.72 -8.11
C ALA A 42 6.28 -13.95 -7.20
N GLY A 43 5.29 -14.81 -7.46
CA GLY A 43 5.06 -16.04 -6.70
C GLY A 43 4.40 -15.85 -5.34
N VAL A 44 3.76 -14.70 -5.10
CA VAL A 44 2.99 -14.47 -3.87
C VAL A 44 1.75 -15.36 -3.86
N THR A 45 1.62 -16.16 -2.82
CA THR A 45 0.48 -17.08 -2.64
C THR A 45 -0.62 -16.52 -1.75
N THR A 46 -0.28 -15.57 -0.87
CA THR A 46 -1.19 -15.06 0.17
C THR A 46 -1.41 -13.56 0.01
N LEU A 47 -2.68 -13.17 -0.12
CA LEU A 47 -3.12 -11.78 -0.18
C LEU A 47 -3.75 -11.38 1.15
N VAL A 48 -3.27 -10.29 1.75
CA VAL A 48 -3.85 -9.68 2.94
C VAL A 48 -4.65 -8.46 2.51
N PHE A 49 -5.97 -8.54 2.63
CA PHE A 49 -6.89 -7.50 2.20
C PHE A 49 -7.25 -6.59 3.36
N THR A 50 -6.93 -5.30 3.26
CA THR A 50 -7.12 -4.33 4.34
C THR A 50 -8.36 -3.48 4.08
N VAL A 51 -9.41 -3.71 4.88
CA VAL A 51 -10.76 -3.10 4.72
C VAL A 51 -11.11 -2.08 5.81
N ASP A 52 -10.28 -1.96 6.83
CA ASP A 52 -10.54 -1.16 8.03
C ASP A 52 -10.29 0.35 7.84
N MET A 53 -9.72 0.75 6.70
CA MET A 53 -9.30 2.12 6.44
C MET A 53 -9.94 2.69 5.16
N PRO A 54 -11.25 3.05 5.19
CA PRO A 54 -11.90 3.75 4.08
C PRO A 54 -11.42 5.20 3.96
N THR A 55 -10.98 5.80 5.07
CA THR A 55 -10.38 7.14 5.10
C THR A 55 -9.07 7.10 5.88
N PRO A 56 -8.04 7.89 5.51
CA PRO A 56 -6.82 7.94 6.30
C PRO A 56 -7.15 8.39 7.72
N GLY A 57 -6.73 7.62 8.73
CA GLY A 57 -6.94 7.97 10.14
C GLY A 57 -6.17 9.24 10.56
N ALA A 58 -6.65 9.92 11.60
CA ALA A 58 -5.99 11.12 12.13
C ALA A 58 -4.75 10.71 12.93
N ARG A 59 -3.58 10.68 12.29
CA ARG A 59 -2.30 10.42 12.95
C ARG A 59 -1.69 11.72 13.47
N TYR A 60 -2.08 12.14 14.67
CA TYR A 60 -1.60 13.39 15.29
C TYR A 60 -0.08 13.47 15.39
N ARG A 61 0.59 12.33 15.60
CA ARG A 61 2.07 12.26 15.63
C ARG A 61 2.71 12.58 14.28
N ASP A 62 2.07 12.19 13.17
CA ASP A 62 2.59 12.47 11.82
C ASP A 62 2.45 13.96 11.47
N ALA A 63 1.51 14.67 12.11
CA ALA A 63 1.37 16.12 11.96
C ALA A 63 2.49 16.86 12.71
N HIS A 64 2.85 16.39 13.91
CA HIS A 64 3.95 16.97 14.70
C HIS A 64 5.35 16.66 14.14
N SER A 65 5.54 15.49 13.53
CA SER A 65 6.83 15.09 12.94
C SER A 65 7.08 15.64 11.53
N GLY A 66 6.13 16.37 10.94
CA GLY A 66 6.22 16.87 9.56
C GLY A 66 6.02 15.79 8.49
N MET A 67 5.84 14.52 8.88
CA MET A 67 5.63 13.39 7.97
C MET A 67 4.31 13.45 7.19
N SER A 68 3.37 14.29 7.62
CA SER A 68 2.11 14.54 6.92
C SER A 68 2.28 15.37 5.63
N GLY A 69 3.38 16.13 5.52
CA GLY A 69 3.63 17.07 4.42
C GLY A 69 2.74 18.32 4.45
N PRO A 70 3.05 19.36 3.64
CA PRO A 70 2.36 20.65 3.70
C PRO A 70 0.88 20.60 3.30
N ASN A 71 0.45 19.60 2.51
CA ASN A 71 -0.92 19.48 2.00
C ASN A 71 -1.69 18.28 2.59
N ALA A 72 -1.33 17.85 3.80
CA ALA A 72 -1.89 16.65 4.45
C ALA A 72 -3.42 16.66 4.54
N SER A 73 -4.00 17.77 4.99
CA SER A 73 -5.43 17.94 5.18
C SER A 73 -6.19 17.85 3.85
N LEU A 74 -5.68 18.51 2.81
CA LEU A 74 -6.26 18.49 1.46
C LEU A 74 -6.18 17.09 0.83
N ARG A 75 -5.02 16.42 0.93
CA ARG A 75 -4.83 15.06 0.39
C ARG A 75 -5.73 14.05 1.09
N ARG A 76 -5.93 14.20 2.40
CA ARG A 76 -6.81 13.32 3.18
C ARG A 76 -8.26 13.43 2.73
N MET A 77 -8.71 14.63 2.35
CA MET A 77 -10.06 14.88 1.82
C MET A 77 -10.23 14.35 0.39
N LEU A 78 -9.18 14.40 -0.44
CA LEU A 78 -9.18 13.87 -1.81
C LEU A 78 -9.05 12.33 -1.88
N GLN A 79 -8.41 11.71 -0.89
CA GLN A 79 -8.20 10.27 -0.81
C GLN A 79 -9.40 9.50 -0.25
N ALA A 80 -10.25 10.16 0.55
CA ALA A 80 -11.60 9.68 0.89
C ALA A 80 -12.46 9.61 -0.37
#